data_AF-A0A4Y1MQY3-F1
#
_entry.id   AF-A0A4Y1MQY3-F1
#
_cell.length_a   1.000
_cell.length_b   1.000
_cell.length_c   1.000
_cell.angle_alpha   90.00
_cell.angle_beta   90.00
_cell.angle_gamma   90.00
#
_symmetry.space_group_name_H-M   'P 1'
#
loop_
_entity.id
_entity.type
_entity.pdbx_description
1 polymer ?
#
loop_
_entity_poly.entity_id
_entity_poly.type
_entity_poly.pdbx_seq_one_letter_code
_entity_poly.pdbx_strand_id
1 'polypeptide(L)'
;MSLLTDLPGEDLSPPILASDQVVIVRGGRTYLGDANLTWPGSAAASVTQPDTGAVARPVTGKVLETLSVWDFWVAPATDATAMLRLFAATGRSGIIPAGDYVVSGQIDWPSLGQVIRGEGRTKTRILINSPPAGAQAIFNVLAGEPSTQFEDIGFYFAQPDTSVRANLNVYPPAIQYNAAPRGRVSRIRTQGGTRGVVLVGNCGGFTSQGHESSCFVTNMEMDGCLDSVRIQAPHFWPFGLTTNQQQIFYDDSCYGVHSGRCDDLKISDGIVFAGRAFRFYRSASGSTFGTITGQDFDNFGGLFVEAGNIVVAGFVTTLGNTSKRHITQSGGVLTLAAPYIRTDAVPLNGSCISLTGGHLSLAGGTIDSRNADSRALLVQGSAATFDVVGTSILLDPARDYSSAQIYIADCAGGTVAGVSATPPTTGSGSFAAVAADRAVVFNGNRHSGRGIDIGGNYLLPLFLDNYSGGTRDFIGSVGSGPVRRKRFTGTADASGNYSVAHGIANADQRLLGVQAYCKSASGTAQPIILTSVTDTTATFSGAVASSPVRVLISYGDELHAW
;
A
#
# COMPACT_ATOMS: atom_id res chain seq x y z
N MET A 1 30.62 8.85 -59.51
CA MET A 1 31.01 9.24 -58.14
C MET A 1 30.95 10.76 -58.09
N SER A 2 29.86 11.36 -57.57
CA SER A 2 29.77 12.82 -57.40
C SER A 2 29.83 13.11 -55.90
N LEU A 3 30.94 13.72 -55.46
CA LEU A 3 31.03 14.27 -54.11
C LEU A 3 30.38 15.65 -54.11
N LEU A 4 29.41 15.83 -53.22
CA LEU A 4 29.00 17.15 -52.71
C LEU A 4 29.88 17.44 -51.50
N THR A 5 30.78 18.40 -51.62
CA THR A 5 31.56 18.97 -50.51
C THR A 5 31.21 20.44 -50.36
N ASP A 6 30.72 20.82 -49.19
CA ASP A 6 30.76 22.19 -48.69
C ASP A 6 30.77 22.15 -47.16
N LEU A 7 31.98 22.13 -46.56
CA LEU A 7 32.25 22.62 -45.21
C LEU A 7 33.73 23.10 -45.13
N PRO A 8 34.03 24.25 -44.50
CA PRO A 8 35.37 24.82 -44.50
C PRO A 8 36.21 24.36 -43.30
N GLY A 9 37.42 23.88 -43.61
CA GLY A 9 38.68 24.23 -42.93
C GLY A 9 38.90 23.74 -41.50
N GLU A 10 39.41 22.51 -41.36
CA GLU A 10 40.59 22.23 -40.53
C GLU A 10 41.41 21.11 -41.20
N ASP A 11 42.73 21.30 -41.22
CA ASP A 11 43.74 20.50 -41.90
C ASP A 11 43.94 19.16 -41.18
N LEU A 12 43.21 18.13 -41.62
CA LEU A 12 43.49 16.74 -41.28
C LEU A 12 43.87 16.02 -42.58
N SER A 13 45.17 15.81 -42.76
CA SER A 13 45.69 14.89 -43.78
C SER A 13 44.93 13.56 -43.68
N PRO A 14 44.20 13.14 -44.74
CA PRO A 14 43.38 11.94 -44.67
C PRO A 14 44.29 10.71 -44.52
N PRO A 15 43.93 9.73 -43.67
CA PRO A 15 44.64 8.46 -43.65
C PRO A 15 44.56 7.82 -45.04
N ILE A 16 45.71 7.37 -45.55
CA ILE A 16 45.80 6.53 -46.74
C ILE A 16 45.06 5.24 -46.43
N LEU A 17 43.82 5.12 -46.89
CA LEU A 17 43.02 3.91 -46.78
C LEU A 17 43.31 3.03 -48.00
N ALA A 18 43.52 1.73 -47.76
CA ALA A 18 43.48 0.73 -48.82
C ALA A 18 42.12 0.80 -49.55
N SER A 19 42.12 0.48 -50.85
CA SER A 19 41.04 0.76 -51.82
C SER A 19 39.64 0.20 -51.50
N ASP A 20 39.46 -0.49 -50.38
CA ASP A 20 38.33 -1.37 -50.13
C ASP A 20 37.60 -1.06 -48.80
N GLN A 21 37.88 0.07 -48.14
CA GLN A 21 37.22 0.44 -46.87
C GLN A 21 36.24 1.59 -47.04
N VAL A 22 34.99 1.37 -46.63
CA VAL A 22 33.96 2.42 -46.53
C VAL A 22 34.03 3.02 -45.13
N VAL A 23 34.30 4.32 -45.08
CA VAL A 23 34.34 5.11 -43.84
C VAL A 23 33.01 5.83 -43.65
N ILE A 24 32.32 5.53 -42.56
CA ILE A 24 31.14 6.29 -42.13
C ILE A 24 31.57 7.19 -40.96
N VAL A 25 31.47 8.51 -41.16
CA VAL A 25 31.70 9.51 -40.11
C VAL A 25 30.35 10.07 -39.68
N ARG A 26 30.00 9.90 -38.39
CA ARG A 26 28.83 10.58 -37.79
C ARG A 26 29.13 10.99 -36.36
N GLY A 27 28.94 12.27 -36.04
CA GLY A 27 29.20 12.80 -34.70
C GLY A 27 30.68 12.76 -34.26
N GLY A 28 31.62 12.85 -35.20
CA GLY A 28 33.06 12.82 -34.91
C GLY A 28 33.65 11.44 -34.62
N ARG A 29 32.89 10.35 -34.85
CA ARG A 29 33.39 8.97 -34.75
C ARG A 29 33.39 8.30 -36.13
N THR A 30 34.50 7.62 -36.39
CA THR A 30 34.78 6.88 -37.64
C THR A 30 34.49 5.41 -37.40
N TYR A 31 33.59 4.82 -38.19
CA TYR A 31 33.31 3.39 -38.18
C TYR A 31 33.93 2.74 -39.43
N LEU A 32 34.77 1.72 -39.22
CA LEU A 32 35.36 0.90 -40.28
C LEU A 32 34.46 -0.34 -40.47
N GLY A 33 33.84 -0.46 -41.64
CA GLY A 33 33.12 -1.66 -42.05
C GLY A 33 33.98 -2.55 -42.95
N ASP A 34 33.82 -3.87 -42.83
CA ASP A 34 34.41 -4.84 -43.75
C ASP A 34 33.90 -4.64 -45.19
N ALA A 35 34.79 -4.85 -46.16
CA ALA A 35 34.65 -4.57 -47.59
C ALA A 35 33.50 -5.29 -48.34
N ASN A 36 32.69 -6.11 -47.66
CA ASN A 36 31.59 -6.86 -48.27
C ASN A 36 30.25 -6.11 -48.26
N LEU A 37 30.23 -4.82 -47.94
CA LEU A 37 29.01 -4.00 -47.96
C LEU A 37 28.78 -3.38 -49.36
N THR A 38 28.28 -4.17 -50.31
CA THR A 38 27.74 -3.62 -51.56
C THR A 38 26.51 -2.77 -51.25
N TRP A 39 26.50 -1.51 -51.71
CA TRP A 39 25.36 -0.58 -51.57
C TRP A 39 24.66 -0.44 -52.94
N PRO A 40 23.59 -1.20 -53.23
CA PRO A 40 22.74 -0.92 -54.37
C PRO A 40 21.68 0.11 -53.94
N GLY A 41 21.42 1.09 -54.79
CA GLY A 41 20.34 2.05 -54.55
C GLY A 41 19.03 1.35 -54.16
N SER A 42 18.40 1.83 -53.09
CA SER A 42 17.06 1.43 -52.60
C SER A 42 16.80 -0.04 -52.21
N ALA A 43 17.78 -0.95 -52.30
CA ALA A 43 17.60 -2.35 -51.91
C ALA A 43 18.21 -2.66 -50.53
N ALA A 44 17.48 -3.39 -49.69
CA ALA A 44 17.88 -3.80 -48.35
C ALA A 44 19.30 -4.40 -48.34
N ALA A 45 20.20 -3.91 -47.48
CA ALA A 45 21.49 -4.58 -47.30
C ALA A 45 21.27 -5.87 -46.51
N SER A 46 21.71 -6.98 -47.08
CA SER A 46 21.86 -8.24 -46.36
C SER A 46 23.12 -8.16 -45.50
N VAL A 47 22.96 -8.12 -44.18
CA VAL A 47 24.08 -8.38 -43.27
C VAL A 47 24.26 -9.89 -43.22
N THR A 48 25.30 -10.41 -43.86
CA THR A 48 25.66 -11.82 -43.78
C THR A 48 26.22 -12.07 -42.38
N GLN A 49 25.48 -12.81 -41.56
CA GLN A 49 25.95 -13.23 -40.25
C GLN A 49 26.83 -14.47 -40.37
N PRO A 50 27.81 -14.65 -39.46
CA PRO A 50 28.48 -15.93 -39.33
C PRO A 50 27.43 -16.95 -38.83
N ASP A 51 27.23 -18.01 -39.63
CA ASP A 51 26.63 -19.30 -39.26
C ASP A 51 25.11 -19.48 -39.21
N THR A 52 24.27 -18.48 -39.49
CA THR A 52 22.84 -18.73 -39.80
C THR A 52 22.39 -17.73 -40.85
N GLY A 53 21.83 -18.21 -41.97
CA GLY A 53 21.52 -17.41 -43.16
C GLY A 53 20.76 -16.09 -42.93
N ALA A 54 20.92 -15.18 -43.88
CA ALA A 54 20.63 -13.77 -43.66
C ALA A 54 19.12 -13.47 -43.59
N VAL A 55 18.68 -12.87 -42.48
CA VAL A 55 17.41 -12.12 -42.44
C VAL A 55 17.67 -10.74 -43.04
N ALA A 56 17.04 -10.45 -44.18
CA ALA A 56 17.14 -9.12 -44.79
C ALA A 56 16.48 -8.07 -43.89
N ARG A 57 17.24 -7.04 -43.50
CA ARG A 57 16.76 -5.92 -42.69
C ARG A 57 17.07 -4.59 -43.39
N PRO A 58 16.23 -3.56 -43.23
CA PRO A 58 16.58 -2.22 -43.69
C PRO A 58 17.86 -1.75 -42.98
N VAL A 59 18.83 -1.25 -43.74
CA VAL A 59 20.10 -0.69 -43.22
C VAL A 59 19.85 0.34 -42.14
N THR A 60 18.83 1.18 -42.33
CA THR A 60 18.42 2.22 -41.40
C THR A 60 18.01 1.69 -40.03
N GLY A 61 17.40 0.50 -39.96
CA GLY A 61 17.08 -0.17 -38.69
C GLY A 61 18.34 -0.73 -38.03
N LYS A 62 19.18 -1.43 -38.78
CA LYS A 62 20.39 -2.09 -38.24
C LYS A 62 21.44 -1.11 -37.70
N VAL A 63 21.60 0.05 -38.32
CA VAL A 63 22.58 1.08 -37.91
C VAL A 63 22.18 1.74 -36.57
N LEU A 64 20.91 1.65 -36.16
CA LEU A 64 20.42 2.20 -34.89
C LEU A 64 20.46 1.18 -33.73
N GLU A 65 20.60 -0.11 -34.02
CA GLU A 65 20.56 -1.19 -33.03
C GLU A 65 21.99 -1.67 -32.67
N THR A 66 22.36 -1.62 -31.39
CA THR A 66 23.66 -2.16 -30.92
C THR A 66 23.74 -3.67 -31.07
N LEU A 67 22.65 -4.37 -30.73
CA LEU A 67 22.45 -5.81 -30.88
C LEU A 67 20.94 -6.10 -30.88
N SER A 68 20.46 -6.97 -31.75
CA SER A 68 19.04 -7.34 -31.86
C SER A 68 18.87 -8.84 -31.71
N VAL A 69 17.75 -9.30 -31.14
CA VAL A 69 17.48 -10.74 -31.06
C VAL A 69 17.38 -11.40 -32.46
N TRP A 70 16.97 -10.67 -33.51
CA TRP A 70 16.95 -11.24 -34.87
C TRP A 70 18.37 -11.45 -35.43
N ASP A 71 19.40 -10.91 -34.79
CA ASP A 71 20.81 -11.22 -35.10
C ASP A 71 21.21 -12.64 -34.69
N PHE A 72 20.29 -13.42 -34.16
CA PHE A 72 20.52 -14.82 -33.86
C PHE A 72 19.59 -15.72 -34.68
N TRP A 73 18.73 -15.17 -35.55
CA TRP A 73 17.69 -15.84 -36.33
C TRP A 73 16.42 -16.21 -35.55
N VAL A 74 15.32 -15.47 -35.77
CA VAL A 74 13.93 -15.91 -35.55
C VAL A 74 13.00 -15.15 -36.50
N ALA A 75 12.10 -15.86 -37.19
CA ALA A 75 10.85 -15.27 -37.70
C ALA A 75 9.84 -15.23 -36.55
N PRO A 76 9.10 -14.13 -36.31
CA PRO A 76 8.09 -14.05 -35.25
C PRO A 76 7.14 -15.27 -35.25
N ALA A 77 6.64 -15.65 -34.06
CA ALA A 77 5.74 -16.78 -33.81
C ALA A 77 6.34 -18.21 -33.78
N THR A 78 7.67 -18.37 -33.83
CA THR A 78 8.32 -19.64 -33.44
C THR A 78 8.82 -19.59 -31.98
N ASP A 79 9.22 -20.75 -31.43
CA ASP A 79 9.84 -20.83 -30.11
C ASP A 79 11.20 -20.11 -30.12
N ALA A 80 11.26 -18.98 -29.43
CA ALA A 80 12.41 -18.09 -29.33
C ALA A 80 13.32 -18.42 -28.14
N THR A 81 13.06 -19.48 -27.39
CA THR A 81 13.77 -19.81 -26.13
C THR A 81 15.28 -19.93 -26.33
N ALA A 82 15.72 -20.73 -27.31
CA ALA A 82 17.15 -20.91 -27.59
C ALA A 82 17.84 -19.59 -27.97
N MET A 83 17.10 -18.72 -28.65
CA MET A 83 17.64 -17.48 -29.21
C MET A 83 17.76 -16.37 -28.19
N LEU A 84 16.75 -16.25 -27.32
CA LEU A 84 16.84 -15.35 -26.17
C LEU A 84 17.96 -15.79 -25.22
N ARG A 85 18.24 -17.10 -25.10
CA ARG A 85 19.42 -17.58 -24.35
C ARG A 85 20.74 -17.17 -25.00
N LEU A 86 20.86 -17.32 -26.32
CA LEU A 86 22.05 -16.87 -27.05
C LEU A 86 22.24 -15.35 -26.95
N PHE A 87 21.16 -14.59 -27.08
CA PHE A 87 21.15 -13.14 -26.92
C PHE A 87 21.57 -12.73 -25.50
N ALA A 88 21.00 -13.36 -24.46
CA ALA A 88 21.37 -13.12 -23.07
C ALA A 88 22.84 -13.44 -22.79
N ALA A 89 23.34 -14.57 -23.31
CA ALA A 89 24.72 -15.02 -23.15
C ALA A 89 25.77 -14.08 -23.78
N THR A 90 25.38 -13.17 -24.68
CA THR A 90 26.32 -12.20 -25.26
C THR A 90 26.87 -11.19 -24.24
N GLY A 91 26.18 -11.00 -23.11
CA GLY A 91 26.51 -9.97 -22.13
C GLY A 91 26.34 -8.53 -22.62
N ARG A 92 25.79 -8.33 -23.82
CA ARG A 92 25.60 -7.01 -24.42
C ARG A 92 24.17 -6.52 -24.19
N SER A 93 24.01 -5.21 -24.13
CA SER A 93 22.70 -4.56 -24.19
C SER A 93 22.15 -4.63 -25.62
N GLY A 94 20.82 -4.68 -25.77
CA GLY A 94 20.21 -4.79 -27.09
C GLY A 94 18.70 -4.66 -27.08
N ILE A 95 18.11 -4.97 -28.23
CA ILE A 95 16.67 -4.84 -28.49
C ILE A 95 16.04 -6.19 -28.87
N ILE A 96 14.83 -6.41 -28.37
CA ILE A 96 13.89 -7.43 -28.83
C ILE A 96 12.81 -6.67 -29.63
N PRO A 97 12.86 -6.65 -30.97
CA PRO A 97 11.92 -5.89 -31.80
C PRO A 97 10.45 -6.24 -31.54
N ALA A 98 9.52 -5.48 -32.11
CA ALA A 98 8.11 -5.85 -32.08
C ALA A 98 7.89 -7.24 -32.69
N GLY A 99 7.03 -8.02 -32.06
CA GLY A 99 6.71 -9.38 -32.47
C GLY A 99 6.20 -10.22 -31.31
N ASP A 100 5.64 -11.36 -31.67
CA ASP A 100 5.22 -12.41 -30.74
C ASP A 100 6.34 -13.46 -30.68
N TYR A 101 6.92 -13.66 -29.49
CA TYR A 101 8.03 -14.57 -29.22
C TYR A 101 7.54 -15.65 -28.28
N VAL A 102 7.32 -16.87 -28.80
CA VAL A 102 6.92 -18.00 -27.94
C VAL A 102 8.11 -18.42 -27.10
N VAL A 103 7.93 -18.58 -25.80
CA VAL A 103 8.97 -19.05 -24.87
C VAL A 103 8.45 -20.27 -24.12
N SER A 104 9.17 -21.38 -24.24
CA SER A 104 8.84 -22.67 -23.66
C SER A 104 9.75 -23.05 -22.47
N GLY A 105 10.73 -22.21 -22.14
CA GLY A 105 11.69 -22.46 -21.06
C GLY A 105 12.28 -21.18 -20.46
N GLN A 106 12.96 -21.35 -19.32
CA GLN A 106 13.67 -20.26 -18.64
C GLN A 106 14.81 -19.69 -19.50
N ILE A 107 15.00 -18.37 -19.43
CA ILE A 107 16.13 -17.63 -19.98
C ILE A 107 16.89 -17.01 -18.82
N ASP A 108 18.11 -17.49 -18.60
CA ASP A 108 19.01 -16.91 -17.60
C ASP A 108 19.72 -15.68 -18.18
N TRP A 109 19.81 -14.62 -17.38
CA TRP A 109 20.53 -13.40 -17.68
C TRP A 109 21.75 -13.29 -16.75
N PRO A 110 22.87 -13.94 -17.12
CA PRO A 110 24.04 -14.06 -16.24
C PRO A 110 24.93 -12.81 -16.23
N SER A 111 24.80 -11.92 -17.22
CA SER A 111 25.71 -10.80 -17.39
C SER A 111 25.21 -9.53 -16.73
N LEU A 112 26.13 -8.84 -16.06
CA LEU A 112 25.84 -7.65 -15.27
C LEU A 112 25.61 -6.42 -16.18
N GLY A 113 24.69 -5.56 -15.77
CA GLY A 113 24.45 -4.25 -16.39
C GLY A 113 23.86 -4.27 -17.80
N GLN A 114 23.36 -5.41 -18.29
CA GLN A 114 22.67 -5.47 -19.57
C GLN A 114 21.39 -4.63 -19.54
N VAL A 115 21.14 -3.87 -20.61
CA VAL A 115 19.87 -3.18 -20.83
C VAL A 115 19.18 -3.82 -22.03
N ILE A 116 18.03 -4.43 -21.77
CA ILE A 116 17.25 -5.18 -22.75
C ILE A 116 15.94 -4.43 -23.00
N ARG A 117 15.76 -3.94 -24.22
CA ARG A 117 14.61 -3.12 -24.59
C ARG A 117 13.70 -3.84 -25.57
N GLY A 118 12.39 -3.69 -25.41
CA GLY A 118 11.42 -3.95 -26.47
C GLY A 118 11.05 -2.67 -27.21
N GLU A 119 10.09 -2.76 -28.13
CA GLU A 119 9.49 -1.60 -28.82
C GLU A 119 8.16 -1.14 -28.18
N GLY A 120 7.76 -1.79 -27.09
CA GLY A 120 6.60 -1.45 -26.27
C GLY A 120 5.98 -2.69 -25.65
N ARG A 121 5.46 -2.59 -24.41
CA ARG A 121 4.86 -3.72 -23.67
C ARG A 121 3.71 -4.45 -24.38
N THR A 122 3.08 -3.83 -25.37
CA THR A 122 2.04 -4.44 -26.21
C THR A 122 2.51 -4.80 -27.62
N LYS A 123 3.76 -4.49 -27.97
CA LYS A 123 4.37 -4.73 -29.29
C LYS A 123 5.42 -5.84 -29.25
N THR A 124 6.30 -5.82 -28.25
CA THR A 124 7.26 -6.91 -27.99
C THR A 124 6.65 -7.84 -26.95
N ARG A 125 6.13 -8.98 -27.40
CA ARG A 125 5.32 -9.89 -26.59
C ARG A 125 6.02 -11.23 -26.40
N ILE A 126 6.37 -11.55 -25.17
CA ILE A 126 6.83 -12.88 -24.75
C ILE A 126 5.59 -13.72 -24.45
N LEU A 127 5.32 -14.74 -25.27
CA LEU A 127 4.15 -15.62 -25.14
C LEU A 127 4.54 -16.93 -24.46
N ILE A 128 3.90 -17.25 -23.34
CA ILE A 128 4.13 -18.46 -22.56
C ILE A 128 2.87 -19.32 -22.63
N ASN A 129 2.87 -20.28 -23.56
CA ASN A 129 1.69 -21.08 -23.90
C ASN A 129 1.47 -22.26 -22.93
N SER A 130 2.52 -22.69 -22.23
CA SER A 130 2.47 -23.77 -21.23
C SER A 130 3.50 -23.54 -20.13
N PRO A 131 3.26 -23.99 -18.89
CA PRO A 131 4.22 -23.84 -17.80
C PRO A 131 5.54 -24.55 -18.11
N PRO A 132 6.68 -23.84 -18.16
CA PRO A 132 7.98 -24.48 -18.33
C PRO A 132 8.33 -25.29 -17.08
N ALA A 133 8.59 -26.59 -17.26
CA ALA A 133 8.89 -27.49 -16.15
C ALA A 133 10.18 -27.08 -15.42
N GLY A 134 10.10 -26.92 -14.09
CA GLY A 134 11.27 -26.65 -13.23
C GLY A 134 11.88 -25.25 -13.35
N ALA A 135 11.30 -24.35 -14.15
CA ALA A 135 11.79 -22.98 -14.26
C ALA A 135 11.54 -22.18 -12.97
N GLN A 136 12.53 -21.39 -12.55
CA GLN A 136 12.40 -20.41 -11.47
C GLN A 136 11.71 -19.14 -11.93
N ALA A 137 11.92 -18.74 -13.20
CA ALA A 137 11.26 -17.61 -13.85
C ALA A 137 11.30 -17.78 -15.38
N ILE A 138 10.51 -16.99 -16.10
CA ILE A 138 10.68 -16.86 -17.56
C ILE A 138 12.00 -16.15 -17.84
N PHE A 139 12.19 -14.95 -17.28
CA PHE A 139 13.48 -14.26 -17.27
C PHE A 139 14.08 -14.32 -15.86
N ASN A 140 15.16 -15.09 -15.71
CA ASN A 140 15.83 -15.30 -14.44
C ASN A 140 17.13 -14.51 -14.40
N VAL A 141 17.18 -13.45 -13.58
CA VAL A 141 18.38 -12.62 -13.42
C VAL A 141 19.21 -13.18 -12.27
N LEU A 142 20.44 -13.58 -12.60
CA LEU A 142 21.37 -14.17 -11.64
C LEU A 142 21.99 -13.09 -10.75
N ALA A 143 22.60 -13.54 -9.64
CA ALA A 143 23.20 -12.64 -8.66
C ALA A 143 24.34 -11.80 -9.26
N GLY A 144 24.36 -10.52 -8.88
CA GLY A 144 25.44 -9.60 -9.22
C GLY A 144 25.00 -8.15 -9.40
N GLU A 145 25.99 -7.25 -9.51
CA GLU A 145 25.82 -5.81 -9.49
C GLU A 145 26.70 -5.10 -10.54
N PRO A 146 26.19 -4.16 -11.34
CA PRO A 146 24.77 -3.79 -11.46
C PRO A 146 23.97 -4.90 -12.15
N SER A 147 22.70 -5.02 -11.81
CA SER A 147 21.82 -6.03 -12.37
C SER A 147 21.24 -5.64 -13.75
N THR A 148 20.69 -6.63 -14.46
CA THR A 148 20.05 -6.48 -15.77
C THR A 148 18.78 -5.63 -15.69
N GLN A 149 18.52 -4.87 -16.75
CA GLN A 149 17.37 -3.98 -16.88
C GLN A 149 16.49 -4.42 -18.05
N PHE A 150 15.18 -4.43 -17.83
CA PHE A 150 14.18 -4.74 -18.86
C PHE A 150 13.26 -3.56 -19.10
N GLU A 151 13.10 -3.16 -20.35
CA GLU A 151 12.24 -2.03 -20.73
C GLU A 151 11.30 -2.43 -21.88
N ASP A 152 10.06 -1.95 -21.87
CA ASP A 152 9.16 -2.01 -23.02
C ASP A 152 8.81 -3.43 -23.53
N ILE A 153 8.71 -4.41 -22.63
CA ILE A 153 8.40 -5.82 -22.94
C ILE A 153 7.14 -6.27 -22.21
N GLY A 154 6.28 -7.04 -22.88
CA GLY A 154 5.11 -7.68 -22.28
C GLY A 154 5.26 -9.19 -22.17
N PHE A 155 4.79 -9.77 -21.08
CA PHE A 155 4.72 -11.21 -20.83
C PHE A 155 3.26 -11.66 -20.78
N TYR A 156 2.90 -12.65 -21.58
CA TYR A 156 1.52 -13.11 -21.78
C TYR A 156 1.44 -14.61 -21.53
N PHE A 157 0.75 -15.01 -20.47
CA PHE A 157 0.62 -16.40 -20.07
C PHE A 157 -0.74 -16.95 -20.48
N ALA A 158 -0.77 -18.11 -21.12
CA ALA A 158 -2.01 -18.76 -21.52
C ALA A 158 -2.72 -19.40 -20.32
N GLN A 159 -3.97 -19.00 -20.05
CA GLN A 159 -4.74 -19.49 -18.90
C GLN A 159 -6.10 -20.01 -19.36
N PRO A 160 -6.65 -21.04 -18.70
CA PRO A 160 -8.02 -21.46 -18.95
C PRO A 160 -8.99 -20.36 -18.52
N ASP A 161 -10.12 -20.23 -19.23
CA ASP A 161 -11.22 -19.37 -18.82
C ASP A 161 -11.99 -20.03 -17.67
N THR A 162 -11.68 -19.65 -16.43
CA THR A 162 -12.26 -20.25 -15.22
C THR A 162 -12.30 -19.24 -14.09
N SER A 163 -13.27 -19.40 -13.18
CA SER A 163 -13.38 -18.66 -11.93
C SER A 163 -12.84 -19.44 -10.73
N VAL A 164 -12.40 -20.68 -10.94
CA VAL A 164 -11.88 -21.56 -9.89
C VAL A 164 -10.35 -21.50 -9.91
N ARG A 165 -9.76 -20.88 -8.89
CA ARG A 165 -8.30 -20.71 -8.76
C ARG A 165 -7.50 -22.00 -8.93
N ALA A 166 -7.99 -23.11 -8.40
CA ALA A 166 -7.33 -24.42 -8.48
C ALA A 166 -7.21 -24.95 -9.92
N ASN A 167 -7.99 -24.42 -10.87
CA ASN A 167 -7.96 -24.80 -12.27
C ASN A 167 -6.97 -23.96 -13.11
N LEU A 168 -6.32 -22.95 -12.53
CA LEU A 168 -5.33 -22.14 -13.23
C LEU A 168 -4.05 -22.95 -13.49
N ASN A 169 -3.39 -22.66 -14.62
CA ASN A 169 -2.04 -23.11 -14.87
C ASN A 169 -1.07 -22.37 -13.94
N VAL A 170 -0.21 -23.11 -13.25
CA VAL A 170 0.82 -22.53 -12.36
C VAL A 170 2.09 -22.26 -13.16
N TYR A 171 2.26 -21.02 -13.58
CA TYR A 171 3.49 -20.52 -14.19
C TYR A 171 4.51 -20.05 -13.16
N PRO A 172 5.82 -20.09 -13.47
CA PRO A 172 6.81 -19.35 -12.71
C PRO A 172 6.61 -17.82 -12.91
N PRO A 173 7.25 -16.98 -12.08
CA PRO A 173 7.36 -15.54 -12.30
C PRO A 173 7.75 -15.15 -13.72
N ALA A 174 7.24 -14.01 -14.20
CA ALA A 174 7.69 -13.43 -15.47
C ALA A 174 9.16 -13.01 -15.39
N ILE A 175 9.53 -12.30 -14.32
CA ILE A 175 10.90 -11.86 -14.08
C ILE A 175 11.24 -12.14 -12.62
N GLN A 176 12.39 -12.76 -12.38
CA GLN A 176 12.93 -12.92 -11.03
C GLN A 176 14.34 -12.34 -10.95
N TYR A 177 14.57 -11.52 -9.93
CA TYR A 177 15.88 -11.02 -9.54
C TYR A 177 16.35 -11.77 -8.31
N ASN A 178 17.51 -12.44 -8.40
CA ASN A 178 18.07 -13.23 -7.31
C ASN A 178 19.35 -12.60 -6.79
N ALA A 179 19.29 -11.89 -5.66
CA ALA A 179 20.42 -11.16 -5.09
C ALA A 179 21.11 -10.26 -6.15
N ALA A 180 20.29 -9.56 -6.93
CA ALA A 180 20.70 -8.84 -8.13
C ALA A 180 20.35 -7.35 -7.98
N PRO A 181 21.14 -6.59 -7.20
CA PRO A 181 20.86 -5.18 -6.89
C PRO A 181 21.00 -4.27 -8.10
N ARG A 182 20.38 -3.08 -8.03
CA ARG A 182 20.33 -2.04 -9.09
C ARG A 182 19.67 -2.53 -10.38
N GLY A 183 18.79 -3.52 -10.26
CA GLY A 183 17.93 -3.97 -11.36
C GLY A 183 16.87 -2.92 -11.70
N ARG A 184 16.35 -2.99 -12.92
CA ARG A 184 15.28 -2.09 -13.36
C ARG A 184 14.27 -2.79 -14.24
N VAL A 185 13.00 -2.52 -14.01
CA VAL A 185 11.92 -2.81 -14.96
C VAL A 185 11.20 -1.51 -15.32
N SER A 186 11.03 -1.23 -16.61
CA SER A 186 10.36 -0.01 -17.06
C SER A 186 9.36 -0.29 -18.16
N ARG A 187 8.14 0.23 -18.02
CA ARG A 187 7.05 0.08 -18.99
C ARG A 187 6.88 -1.38 -19.42
N ILE A 188 6.86 -2.30 -18.46
CA ILE A 188 6.59 -3.73 -18.71
C ILE A 188 5.11 -4.05 -18.49
N ARG A 189 4.62 -5.13 -19.10
CA ARG A 189 3.30 -5.72 -18.81
C ARG A 189 3.46 -7.19 -18.43
N THR A 190 2.75 -7.66 -17.41
CA THR A 190 2.62 -9.09 -17.11
C THR A 190 1.13 -9.47 -17.07
N GLN A 191 0.69 -10.36 -17.96
CA GLN A 191 -0.72 -10.69 -18.14
C GLN A 191 -1.00 -12.18 -17.92
N GLY A 192 -1.91 -12.50 -17.00
CA GLY A 192 -2.38 -13.87 -16.75
C GLY A 192 -1.35 -14.80 -16.09
N GLY A 193 -0.20 -14.29 -15.65
CA GLY A 193 0.79 -15.09 -14.93
C GLY A 193 0.36 -15.43 -13.51
N THR A 194 1.02 -16.41 -12.89
CA THR A 194 0.87 -16.62 -11.43
C THR A 194 1.48 -15.45 -10.68
N ARG A 195 2.71 -15.07 -11.05
CA ARG A 195 3.50 -14.01 -10.43
C ARG A 195 4.12 -13.11 -11.49
N GLY A 196 4.16 -11.80 -11.24
CA GLY A 196 4.75 -10.81 -12.14
C GLY A 196 6.25 -10.70 -11.95
N VAL A 197 6.69 -9.74 -11.14
CA VAL A 197 8.11 -9.51 -10.81
C VAL A 197 8.40 -9.97 -9.39
N VAL A 198 9.45 -10.78 -9.21
CA VAL A 198 9.87 -11.29 -7.90
C VAL A 198 11.31 -10.85 -7.59
N LEU A 199 11.53 -10.29 -6.40
CA LEU A 199 12.84 -9.90 -5.89
C LEU A 199 13.18 -10.79 -4.68
N VAL A 200 14.21 -11.62 -4.80
CA VAL A 200 14.64 -12.54 -3.74
C VAL A 200 16.06 -12.23 -3.30
N GLY A 201 16.27 -12.14 -1.98
CA GLY A 201 17.56 -11.74 -1.43
C GLY A 201 17.87 -10.27 -1.71
N ASN A 202 19.15 -9.91 -1.67
CA ASN A 202 19.54 -8.50 -1.80
C ASN A 202 19.33 -7.97 -3.23
N CYS A 203 18.19 -7.34 -3.49
CA CYS A 203 17.90 -6.61 -4.72
C CYS A 203 17.85 -5.08 -4.48
N GLY A 204 18.66 -4.56 -3.57
CA GLY A 204 18.77 -3.13 -3.27
C GLY A 204 19.02 -2.24 -4.46
N GLY A 205 18.45 -1.04 -4.46
CA GLY A 205 18.51 -0.11 -5.58
C GLY A 205 17.62 -0.49 -6.76
N PHE A 206 16.72 -1.47 -6.60
CA PHE A 206 15.79 -1.86 -7.66
C PHE A 206 14.80 -0.74 -7.98
N THR A 207 14.51 -0.55 -9.26
CA THR A 207 13.52 0.43 -9.73
C THR A 207 12.49 -0.21 -10.66
N SER A 208 11.22 0.09 -10.41
CA SER A 208 10.09 -0.27 -11.27
C SER A 208 9.37 1.00 -11.68
N GLN A 209 9.12 1.20 -12.97
CA GLN A 209 8.41 2.38 -13.48
C GLN A 209 7.36 1.98 -14.51
N GLY A 210 6.09 2.33 -14.30
CA GLY A 210 5.02 2.08 -15.27
C GLY A 210 4.75 0.59 -15.50
N HIS A 211 4.84 -0.22 -14.43
CA HIS A 211 4.56 -1.66 -14.48
C HIS A 211 3.06 -1.91 -14.52
N GLU A 212 2.60 -2.55 -15.60
CA GLU A 212 1.24 -3.07 -15.71
C GLU A 212 1.20 -4.56 -15.37
N SER A 213 0.25 -4.99 -14.55
CA SER A 213 0.16 -6.41 -14.17
C SER A 213 -1.26 -6.87 -13.90
N SER A 214 -1.55 -8.11 -14.30
CA SER A 214 -2.80 -8.84 -14.06
C SER A 214 -2.54 -10.27 -13.57
N CYS A 215 -1.54 -10.46 -12.69
CA CYS A 215 -1.15 -11.76 -12.17
C CYS A 215 -2.07 -12.27 -11.06
N PHE A 216 -2.29 -13.58 -10.99
CA PHE A 216 -3.30 -14.16 -10.10
C PHE A 216 -2.87 -14.34 -8.64
N VAL A 217 -1.56 -14.32 -8.33
CA VAL A 217 -1.05 -14.48 -6.95
C VAL A 217 -0.34 -13.22 -6.48
N THR A 218 0.73 -12.80 -7.16
CA THR A 218 1.48 -11.57 -6.80
C THR A 218 1.87 -10.80 -8.05
N ASN A 219 1.54 -9.52 -8.13
CA ASN A 219 1.96 -8.67 -9.25
C ASN A 219 3.42 -8.22 -9.07
N MET A 220 3.78 -7.89 -7.83
CA MET A 220 5.17 -7.71 -7.40
C MET A 220 5.41 -8.32 -6.02
N GLU A 221 6.46 -9.13 -5.89
CA GLU A 221 6.86 -9.79 -4.65
C GLU A 221 8.30 -9.44 -4.31
N MET A 222 8.57 -9.17 -3.03
CA MET A 222 9.91 -8.87 -2.56
C MET A 222 10.17 -9.47 -1.19
N ASP A 223 11.31 -10.14 -1.06
CA ASP A 223 11.78 -10.63 0.22
C ASP A 223 13.32 -10.66 0.31
N GLY A 224 13.86 -9.94 1.28
CA GLY A 224 15.30 -9.87 1.56
C GLY A 224 16.02 -8.72 0.84
N CYS A 225 15.29 -7.77 0.25
CA CYS A 225 15.90 -6.60 -0.38
C CYS A 225 16.57 -5.72 0.68
N LEU A 226 17.89 -5.56 0.59
CA LEU A 226 18.67 -4.66 1.44
C LEU A 226 18.81 -3.34 0.69
N ASP A 227 18.74 -2.18 1.35
CA ASP A 227 18.66 -0.86 0.70
C ASP A 227 17.38 -0.66 -0.17
N SER A 228 17.26 0.52 -0.75
CA SER A 228 16.04 1.11 -1.29
C SER A 228 15.45 0.36 -2.49
N VAL A 229 14.13 0.19 -2.51
CA VAL A 229 13.39 -0.27 -3.70
C VAL A 229 12.37 0.79 -4.08
N ARG A 230 12.31 1.20 -5.35
CA ARG A 230 11.37 2.24 -5.83
C ARG A 230 10.40 1.68 -6.85
N ILE A 231 9.11 1.86 -6.63
CA ILE A 231 8.02 1.47 -7.53
C ILE A 231 7.22 2.72 -7.86
N GLN A 232 7.25 3.15 -9.11
CA GLN A 232 6.57 4.35 -9.58
C GLN A 232 5.53 4.00 -10.63
N ALA A 233 4.35 4.57 -10.48
CA ALA A 233 3.20 4.35 -11.34
C ALA A 233 2.89 2.87 -11.62
N PRO A 234 2.78 2.01 -10.59
CA PRO A 234 2.21 0.69 -10.79
C PRO A 234 0.75 0.83 -11.25
N HIS A 235 0.34 0.04 -12.23
CA HIS A 235 -1.04 -0.08 -12.65
C HIS A 235 -1.40 -1.56 -12.61
N PHE A 236 -1.99 -2.01 -11.51
CA PHE A 236 -2.40 -3.41 -11.37
C PHE A 236 -3.89 -3.50 -11.59
N TRP A 237 -4.29 -4.11 -12.70
CA TRP A 237 -5.65 -4.15 -13.23
C TRP A 237 -5.84 -5.49 -13.94
N PRO A 238 -7.05 -6.05 -14.10
CA PRO A 238 -7.26 -7.29 -14.85
C PRO A 238 -7.07 -7.13 -16.38
N PHE A 239 -5.90 -6.66 -16.81
CA PHE A 239 -5.56 -6.53 -18.23
C PHE A 239 -5.71 -7.87 -18.94
N GLY A 240 -6.55 -7.87 -19.98
CA GLY A 240 -6.74 -9.01 -20.87
C GLY A 240 -7.21 -10.30 -20.17
N LEU A 241 -7.83 -10.19 -19.00
CA LEU A 241 -8.46 -11.32 -18.30
C LEU A 241 -9.93 -11.45 -18.69
N THR A 242 -10.44 -12.68 -18.79
CA THR A 242 -11.89 -12.95 -18.96
C THR A 242 -12.68 -12.57 -17.71
N THR A 243 -14.01 -12.46 -17.81
CA THR A 243 -14.89 -12.20 -16.65
C THR A 243 -14.72 -13.25 -15.56
N ASN A 244 -14.53 -14.53 -15.91
CA ASN A 244 -14.33 -15.58 -14.91
C ASN A 244 -12.96 -15.44 -14.22
N GLN A 245 -11.91 -15.16 -14.98
CA GLN A 245 -10.56 -14.94 -14.45
C GLN A 245 -10.50 -13.71 -13.53
N GLN A 246 -11.25 -12.66 -13.85
CA GLN A 246 -11.36 -11.47 -12.99
C GLN A 246 -11.80 -11.81 -11.57
N GLN A 247 -12.68 -12.81 -11.37
CA GLN A 247 -13.09 -13.24 -10.03
C GLN A 247 -11.91 -13.73 -9.21
N ILE A 248 -10.96 -14.44 -9.83
CA ILE A 248 -9.74 -14.93 -9.17
C ILE A 248 -8.77 -13.76 -8.90
N PHE A 249 -8.63 -12.82 -9.83
CA PHE A 249 -7.80 -11.63 -9.64
C PHE A 249 -8.29 -10.74 -8.48
N TYR A 250 -9.59 -10.70 -8.23
CA TYR A 250 -10.19 -9.92 -7.14
C TYR A 250 -10.31 -10.68 -5.81
N ASP A 251 -9.95 -11.96 -5.74
CA ASP A 251 -10.04 -12.74 -4.50
C ASP A 251 -8.92 -12.39 -3.50
N ASP A 252 -9.07 -12.84 -2.25
CA ASP A 252 -8.15 -12.55 -1.14
C ASP A 252 -6.72 -13.13 -1.28
N SER A 253 -6.47 -13.93 -2.30
CA SER A 253 -5.18 -14.58 -2.57
C SER A 253 -4.36 -13.87 -3.65
N CYS A 254 -4.89 -12.84 -4.30
CA CYS A 254 -4.16 -11.99 -5.24
C CYS A 254 -3.66 -10.70 -4.55
N TYR A 255 -2.36 -10.44 -4.65
CA TYR A 255 -1.71 -9.25 -4.10
C TYR A 255 -1.14 -8.35 -5.20
N GLY A 256 -1.34 -7.04 -5.07
CA GLY A 256 -0.61 -6.06 -5.87
C GLY A 256 0.89 -6.07 -5.51
N VAL A 257 1.22 -5.65 -4.29
CA VAL A 257 2.57 -5.77 -3.72
C VAL A 257 2.55 -6.68 -2.51
N HIS A 258 3.45 -7.65 -2.49
CA HIS A 258 3.64 -8.59 -1.39
C HIS A 258 5.08 -8.50 -0.88
N SER A 259 5.26 -7.91 0.31
CA SER A 259 6.58 -7.57 0.84
C SER A 259 6.83 -8.20 2.20
N GLY A 260 7.81 -9.10 2.25
CA GLY A 260 8.37 -9.65 3.49
C GLY A 260 9.36 -8.66 4.08
N ARG A 261 10.61 -8.72 3.63
CA ARG A 261 11.62 -7.70 3.93
C ARG A 261 12.01 -6.86 2.71
N CYS A 262 11.94 -5.54 2.90
CA CYS A 262 12.60 -4.54 2.08
C CYS A 262 13.04 -3.38 2.98
N ASP A 263 14.30 -2.98 2.88
CA ASP A 263 14.81 -1.81 3.60
C ASP A 263 14.53 -0.56 2.73
N ASP A 264 13.80 0.43 3.23
CA ASP A 264 13.41 1.65 2.47
C ASP A 264 12.63 1.44 1.16
N LEU A 265 11.45 0.81 1.26
CA LEU A 265 10.52 0.70 0.13
C LEU A 265 9.85 2.05 -0.17
N LYS A 266 9.86 2.49 -1.43
CA LYS A 266 9.14 3.68 -1.92
C LYS A 266 8.13 3.30 -3.00
N ILE A 267 6.86 3.63 -2.82
CA ILE A 267 5.81 3.45 -3.83
C ILE A 267 5.11 4.79 -4.12
N SER A 268 4.93 5.14 -5.39
CA SER A 268 4.37 6.44 -5.80
C SER A 268 3.48 6.37 -7.04
N ASP A 269 2.48 7.27 -7.11
CA ASP A 269 1.68 7.64 -8.29
C ASP A 269 0.98 6.48 -9.02
N GLY A 270 0.40 5.55 -8.27
CA GLY A 270 -0.08 4.25 -8.78
C GLY A 270 -1.56 3.99 -8.53
N ILE A 271 -2.07 2.99 -9.23
CA ILE A 271 -3.46 2.53 -9.12
C ILE A 271 -3.49 0.99 -9.03
N VAL A 272 -4.11 0.45 -7.99
CA VAL A 272 -4.06 -0.98 -7.67
C VAL A 272 -5.45 -1.54 -7.41
N PHE A 273 -5.88 -2.41 -8.32
CA PHE A 273 -7.19 -3.06 -8.37
C PHE A 273 -7.07 -4.57 -8.14
N ALA A 274 -6.16 -4.98 -7.25
CA ALA A 274 -6.00 -6.39 -6.89
C ALA A 274 -6.92 -6.76 -5.72
N GLY A 275 -7.20 -8.06 -5.54
CA GLY A 275 -8.03 -8.52 -4.43
C GLY A 275 -7.48 -8.19 -3.04
N ARG A 276 -6.18 -7.93 -2.92
CA ARG A 276 -5.54 -7.19 -1.83
C ARG A 276 -4.48 -6.28 -2.44
N ALA A 277 -4.53 -4.97 -2.17
CA ALA A 277 -3.62 -4.04 -2.84
C ALA A 277 -2.19 -4.29 -2.39
N PHE A 278 -1.89 -4.05 -1.12
CA PHE A 278 -0.56 -4.26 -0.54
C PHE A 278 -0.62 -5.11 0.71
N ARG A 279 0.34 -6.04 0.85
CA ARG A 279 0.55 -6.85 2.06
C ARG A 279 1.98 -6.73 2.54
N PHE A 280 2.14 -6.34 3.81
CA PHE A 280 3.41 -6.25 4.52
C PHE A 280 3.42 -7.25 5.66
N TYR A 281 4.37 -8.19 5.65
CA TYR A 281 4.48 -9.26 6.65
C TYR A 281 5.93 -9.42 7.13
N ARG A 282 6.12 -10.16 8.22
CA ARG A 282 7.47 -10.53 8.68
C ARG A 282 7.86 -11.85 8.03
N SER A 283 8.86 -11.83 7.17
CA SER A 283 9.49 -13.05 6.65
C SER A 283 10.64 -13.49 7.56
N ALA A 284 11.30 -14.60 7.20
CA ALA A 284 12.55 -15.01 7.85
C ALA A 284 13.68 -13.98 7.64
N SER A 285 13.60 -13.19 6.56
CA SER A 285 14.57 -12.15 6.25
C SER A 285 14.39 -10.92 7.14
N GLY A 286 13.18 -10.64 7.63
CA GLY A 286 12.85 -9.50 8.48
C GLY A 286 11.49 -8.89 8.14
N SER A 287 11.35 -7.57 8.31
CA SER A 287 10.12 -6.84 7.99
C SER A 287 10.43 -5.59 7.17
N THR A 288 9.46 -5.16 6.36
CA THR A 288 9.58 -3.98 5.50
C THR A 288 9.48 -2.67 6.29
N PHE A 289 10.25 -1.66 5.91
CA PHE A 289 9.93 -0.26 6.23
C PHE A 289 9.90 0.59 4.96
N GLY A 290 9.05 1.61 4.90
CA GLY A 290 8.89 2.37 3.67
C GLY A 290 7.82 3.44 3.66
N THR A 291 7.68 4.09 2.50
CA THR A 291 6.74 5.18 2.24
C THR A 291 5.95 4.91 0.97
N ILE A 292 4.64 5.10 1.05
CA ILE A 292 3.68 5.00 -0.04
C ILE A 292 3.01 6.36 -0.21
N THR A 293 2.96 6.87 -1.43
CA THR A 293 2.37 8.18 -1.75
C THR A 293 1.53 8.13 -3.02
N GLY A 294 0.49 8.96 -3.10
CA GLY A 294 -0.31 9.11 -4.34
C GLY A 294 -0.80 7.78 -4.90
N GLN A 295 -1.34 6.90 -4.04
CA GLN A 295 -1.89 5.63 -4.47
C GLN A 295 -3.41 5.65 -4.44
N ASP A 296 -4.01 5.00 -5.43
CA ASP A 296 -5.44 4.74 -5.48
C ASP A 296 -5.69 3.23 -5.32
N PHE A 297 -6.45 2.86 -4.28
CA PHE A 297 -6.89 1.49 -4.03
C PHE A 297 -8.40 1.37 -4.27
N ASP A 298 -8.82 0.66 -5.31
CA ASP A 298 -10.26 0.60 -5.63
C ASP A 298 -10.88 -0.78 -5.38
N ASN A 299 -12.18 -0.72 -5.05
CA ASN A 299 -13.27 -1.68 -4.97
C ASN A 299 -13.05 -2.99 -4.21
N PHE A 300 -11.90 -3.63 -4.41
CA PHE A 300 -11.56 -4.95 -3.90
C PHE A 300 -10.29 -4.95 -3.04
N GLY A 301 -9.45 -3.92 -3.17
CA GLY A 301 -8.10 -3.87 -2.60
C GLY A 301 -7.98 -2.92 -1.43
N GLY A 302 -7.31 -3.40 -0.38
CA GLY A 302 -6.94 -2.60 0.79
C GLY A 302 -5.47 -2.78 1.17
N LEU A 303 -5.08 -2.11 2.25
CA LEU A 303 -3.77 -2.21 2.87
C LEU A 303 -3.79 -3.26 3.99
N PHE A 304 -2.87 -4.23 3.94
CA PHE A 304 -2.73 -5.30 4.93
C PHE A 304 -1.36 -5.22 5.60
N VAL A 305 -1.32 -4.90 6.89
CA VAL A 305 -0.08 -4.71 7.65
C VAL A 305 -0.03 -5.70 8.82
N GLU A 306 0.76 -6.76 8.65
CA GLU A 306 1.03 -7.77 9.68
C GLU A 306 2.34 -7.47 10.43
N ALA A 307 3.28 -6.78 9.77
CA ALA A 307 4.52 -6.30 10.36
C ALA A 307 5.11 -5.15 9.54
N GLY A 308 6.15 -4.50 10.08
CA GLY A 308 6.91 -3.44 9.41
C GLY A 308 6.66 -2.04 9.97
N ASN A 309 7.25 -1.03 9.33
CA ASN A 309 7.00 0.39 9.60
C ASN A 309 6.65 1.11 8.29
N ILE A 310 5.36 1.32 8.06
CA ILE A 310 4.83 1.79 6.78
C ILE A 310 4.18 3.15 6.97
N VAL A 311 4.58 4.12 6.15
CA VAL A 311 3.93 5.43 6.05
C VAL A 311 3.18 5.51 4.73
N VAL A 312 1.91 5.85 4.76
CA VAL A 312 1.06 6.05 3.59
C VAL A 312 0.50 7.46 3.62
N ALA A 313 0.77 8.27 2.61
CA ALA A 313 0.34 9.67 2.57
C ALA A 313 -0.42 9.99 1.27
N GLY A 314 -1.52 10.75 1.41
CA GLY A 314 -2.29 11.27 0.27
C GLY A 314 -2.75 10.18 -0.68
N PHE A 315 -3.50 9.19 -0.17
CA PHE A 315 -4.02 8.07 -0.94
C PHE A 315 -5.54 8.08 -0.93
N VAL A 316 -6.14 7.54 -1.99
CA VAL A 316 -7.57 7.31 -2.11
C VAL A 316 -7.84 5.82 -1.96
N THR A 317 -8.90 5.46 -1.24
CA THR A 317 -9.43 4.11 -1.32
C THR A 317 -10.94 4.08 -1.38
N THR A 318 -11.47 3.29 -2.29
CA THR A 318 -12.90 3.09 -2.53
C THR A 318 -13.25 1.63 -2.31
N LEU A 319 -14.44 1.36 -1.76
CA LEU A 319 -14.88 -0.01 -1.48
C LEU A 319 -16.37 -0.17 -1.83
N GLY A 320 -16.64 -0.96 -2.87
CA GLY A 320 -17.98 -1.39 -3.25
C GLY A 320 -18.28 -2.87 -2.92
N ASN A 321 -17.32 -3.60 -2.36
CA ASN A 321 -17.46 -5.03 -2.03
C ASN A 321 -17.58 -5.29 -0.52
N THR A 322 -18.67 -5.94 -0.09
CA THR A 322 -18.98 -6.21 1.32
C THR A 322 -18.10 -7.27 1.98
N SER A 323 -17.42 -8.11 1.21
CA SER A 323 -16.49 -9.13 1.71
C SER A 323 -15.08 -8.59 1.94
N LYS A 324 -14.86 -7.29 1.71
CA LYS A 324 -13.55 -6.65 1.71
C LYS A 324 -13.47 -5.52 2.74
N ARG A 325 -12.27 -5.00 2.95
CA ARG A 325 -11.98 -3.90 3.86
C ARG A 325 -10.87 -3.01 3.29
N HIS A 326 -10.91 -1.72 3.59
CA HIS A 326 -9.87 -0.78 3.18
C HIS A 326 -8.52 -1.04 3.85
N ILE A 327 -8.50 -1.24 5.17
CA ILE A 327 -7.25 -1.42 5.92
C ILE A 327 -7.42 -2.49 7.00
N THR A 328 -6.50 -3.45 7.02
CA THR A 328 -6.38 -4.44 8.09
C THR A 328 -4.96 -4.41 8.65
N GLN A 329 -4.83 -4.16 9.94
CA GLN A 329 -3.55 -4.16 10.65
C GLN A 329 -3.58 -5.14 11.82
N SER A 330 -2.67 -6.10 11.82
CA SER A 330 -2.50 -7.07 12.90
C SER A 330 -1.14 -6.97 13.61
N GLY A 331 -0.24 -6.12 13.11
CA GLY A 331 1.05 -5.84 13.73
C GLY A 331 1.76 -4.64 13.09
N GLY A 332 3.03 -4.44 13.46
CA GLY A 332 3.86 -3.36 12.93
C GLY A 332 3.40 -1.95 13.34
N VAL A 333 3.94 -0.95 12.64
CA VAL A 333 3.60 0.47 12.76
C VAL A 333 3.07 0.94 11.42
N LEU A 334 1.87 1.52 11.41
CA LEU A 334 1.24 2.08 10.23
C LEU A 334 0.91 3.55 10.49
N THR A 335 1.42 4.45 9.65
CA THR A 335 1.05 5.86 9.65
C THR A 335 0.26 6.18 8.39
N LEU A 336 -0.93 6.75 8.55
CA LEU A 336 -1.82 7.21 7.49
C LEU A 336 -1.92 8.74 7.57
N ALA A 337 -1.39 9.44 6.58
CA ALA A 337 -1.40 10.89 6.50
C ALA A 337 -2.38 11.37 5.42
N ALA A 338 -3.42 12.08 5.85
CA ALA A 338 -4.47 12.65 5.00
C ALA A 338 -5.09 11.66 3.98
N PRO A 339 -5.59 10.48 4.42
CA PRO A 339 -6.27 9.57 3.51
C PRO A 339 -7.62 10.12 3.04
N TYR A 340 -8.09 9.67 1.88
CA TYR A 340 -9.50 9.73 1.49
C TYR A 340 -10.06 8.31 1.36
N ILE A 341 -10.79 7.86 2.37
CA ILE A 341 -11.42 6.53 2.42
C ILE A 341 -12.89 6.70 2.09
N ARG A 342 -13.41 6.03 1.07
CA ARG A 342 -14.82 6.08 0.68
C ARG A 342 -15.42 4.68 0.66
N THR A 343 -16.50 4.51 1.40
CA THR A 343 -17.18 3.24 1.55
C THR A 343 -18.56 3.30 0.90
N ASP A 344 -18.71 2.61 -0.24
CA ASP A 344 -19.97 2.52 -0.99
C ASP A 344 -20.80 1.28 -0.60
N ALA A 345 -20.19 0.31 0.09
CA ALA A 345 -20.87 -0.87 0.64
C ALA A 345 -20.38 -1.19 2.07
N VAL A 346 -21.21 -1.81 2.90
CA VAL A 346 -20.83 -2.17 4.29
C VAL A 346 -19.62 -3.11 4.26
N PRO A 347 -18.45 -2.70 4.79
CA PRO A 347 -17.22 -3.51 4.74
C PRO A 347 -17.35 -4.81 5.54
N LEU A 348 -16.38 -5.71 5.36
CA LEU A 348 -16.25 -6.93 6.16
C LEU A 348 -16.19 -6.60 7.66
N ASN A 349 -17.06 -7.24 8.45
CA ASN A 349 -17.30 -6.94 9.87
C ASN A 349 -17.68 -5.48 10.15
N GLY A 350 -18.25 -4.78 9.16
CA GLY A 350 -18.78 -3.43 9.25
C GLY A 350 -17.76 -2.37 9.64
N SER A 351 -16.48 -2.48 9.23
CA SER A 351 -15.43 -1.50 9.58
C SER A 351 -14.50 -1.19 8.41
N CYS A 352 -14.19 0.09 8.21
CA CYS A 352 -13.28 0.56 7.17
C CYS A 352 -11.82 0.21 7.51
N ILE A 353 -11.42 0.49 8.75
CA ILE A 353 -10.12 0.17 9.30
C ILE A 353 -10.30 -0.81 10.46
N SER A 354 -9.51 -1.88 10.47
CA SER A 354 -9.49 -2.83 11.59
C SER A 354 -8.06 -3.00 12.09
N LEU A 355 -7.91 -2.83 13.40
CA LEU A 355 -6.64 -2.90 14.12
C LEU A 355 -6.75 -4.00 15.19
N THR A 356 -5.98 -5.07 15.04
CA THR A 356 -5.92 -6.17 16.02
C THR A 356 -4.58 -6.27 16.75
N GLY A 357 -3.55 -5.55 16.28
CA GLY A 357 -2.24 -5.47 16.93
C GLY A 357 -1.35 -4.40 16.27
N GLY A 358 -0.27 -4.02 16.96
CA GLY A 358 0.66 -2.99 16.47
C GLY A 358 0.25 -1.56 16.85
N HIS A 359 0.74 -0.58 16.10
CA HIS A 359 0.44 0.85 16.29
C HIS A 359 -0.12 1.46 15.00
N LEU A 360 -1.28 2.11 15.09
CA LEU A 360 -1.89 2.88 14.01
C LEU A 360 -1.84 4.38 14.33
N SER A 361 -1.22 5.18 13.48
CA SER A 361 -1.34 6.64 13.50
C SER A 361 -2.14 7.10 12.29
N LEU A 362 -3.32 7.67 12.50
CA LEU A 362 -4.19 8.24 11.47
C LEU A 362 -4.27 9.76 11.71
N ALA A 363 -3.68 10.55 10.81
CA ALA A 363 -3.63 12.00 10.93
C ALA A 363 -4.29 12.69 9.72
N GLY A 364 -5.28 13.52 9.99
CA GLY A 364 -6.05 14.25 9.00
C GLY A 364 -6.98 13.36 8.17
N GLY A 365 -7.31 13.83 6.97
CA GLY A 365 -8.04 13.05 5.97
C GLY A 365 -9.54 12.96 6.20
N THR A 366 -10.19 12.15 5.37
CA THR A 366 -11.63 11.95 5.34
C THR A 366 -11.95 10.45 5.24
N ILE A 367 -12.90 10.02 6.07
CA ILE A 367 -13.57 8.72 5.97
C ILE A 367 -15.03 9.01 5.60
N ASP A 368 -15.39 8.72 4.36
CA ASP A 368 -16.71 8.92 3.77
C ASP A 368 -17.54 7.63 3.84
N SER A 369 -18.40 7.58 4.85
CA SER A 369 -19.33 6.49 5.12
C SER A 369 -20.78 6.86 4.79
N ARG A 370 -21.01 7.86 3.92
CA ARG A 370 -22.37 8.29 3.52
C ARG A 370 -23.21 7.15 2.92
N ASN A 371 -22.55 6.19 2.27
CA ASN A 371 -23.23 5.12 1.54
C ASN A 371 -23.35 3.79 2.32
N ALA A 372 -22.84 3.68 3.56
CA ALA A 372 -22.88 2.46 4.36
C ALA A 372 -22.86 2.72 5.87
N ASP A 373 -23.67 1.98 6.65
CA ASP A 373 -23.51 1.93 8.12
C ASP A 373 -22.25 1.15 8.48
N SER A 374 -21.13 1.88 8.50
CA SER A 374 -19.80 1.33 8.68
C SER A 374 -19.10 2.08 9.80
N ARG A 375 -18.27 1.36 10.56
CA ARG A 375 -17.35 1.96 11.52
C ARG A 375 -16.19 2.55 10.72
N ALA A 376 -15.78 3.76 11.05
CA ALA A 376 -14.52 4.32 10.57
C ALA A 376 -13.33 3.48 11.08
N LEU A 377 -13.34 3.13 12.37
CA LEU A 377 -12.27 2.39 13.02
C LEU A 377 -12.83 1.32 13.97
N LEU A 378 -12.25 0.12 13.88
CA LEU A 378 -12.44 -1.00 14.79
C LEU A 378 -11.11 -1.39 15.43
N VAL A 379 -11.00 -1.27 16.76
CA VAL A 379 -9.81 -1.69 17.52
C VAL A 379 -10.14 -2.92 18.37
N GLN A 380 -9.46 -4.02 18.13
CA GLN A 380 -9.73 -5.34 18.69
C GLN A 380 -8.42 -6.09 18.99
N GLY A 381 -7.71 -5.71 20.05
CA GLY A 381 -6.60 -6.50 20.54
C GLY A 381 -5.84 -5.84 21.68
N SER A 382 -5.54 -6.60 22.73
CA SER A 382 -4.91 -6.09 23.96
C SER A 382 -3.53 -5.46 23.77
N ALA A 383 -2.86 -5.72 22.63
CA ALA A 383 -1.57 -5.13 22.27
C ALA A 383 -1.68 -3.98 21.25
N ALA A 384 -2.89 -3.68 20.74
CA ALA A 384 -3.10 -2.62 19.76
C ALA A 384 -3.01 -1.23 20.40
N THR A 385 -2.27 -0.31 19.78
CA THR A 385 -2.28 1.12 20.13
C THR A 385 -2.67 1.95 18.94
N PHE A 386 -3.29 3.11 19.16
CA PHE A 386 -3.70 3.97 18.06
C PHE A 386 -3.70 5.46 18.43
N ASP A 387 -3.50 6.31 17.43
CA ASP A 387 -3.73 7.74 17.50
C ASP A 387 -4.54 8.17 16.27
N VAL A 388 -5.75 8.70 16.46
CA VAL A 388 -6.59 9.27 15.41
C VAL A 388 -6.70 10.77 15.64
N VAL A 389 -6.12 11.58 14.77
CA VAL A 389 -5.98 13.02 14.95
C VAL A 389 -6.51 13.79 13.74
N GLY A 390 -7.43 14.73 13.94
CA GLY A 390 -7.85 15.68 12.89
C GLY A 390 -8.61 15.06 11.71
N THR A 391 -9.15 13.85 11.87
CA THR A 391 -9.87 13.13 10.81
C THR A 391 -11.33 13.58 10.72
N SER A 392 -11.85 13.70 9.49
CA SER A 392 -13.27 13.97 9.24
C SER A 392 -14.02 12.68 8.88
N ILE A 393 -15.14 12.42 9.53
CA ILE A 393 -16.04 11.29 9.25
C ILE A 393 -17.32 11.85 8.61
N LEU A 394 -17.52 11.58 7.33
CA LEU A 394 -18.70 12.03 6.59
C LEU A 394 -19.79 10.97 6.66
N LEU A 395 -20.97 11.40 7.05
CA LEU A 395 -22.17 10.58 7.22
C LEU A 395 -23.30 11.22 6.45
N ASP A 396 -24.20 10.40 5.92
CA ASP A 396 -25.40 10.89 5.24
C ASP A 396 -26.43 11.27 6.31
N PRO A 397 -26.87 12.53 6.39
CA PRO A 397 -27.89 12.92 7.34
C PRO A 397 -29.15 12.08 7.20
N ALA A 398 -29.54 11.65 6.00
CA ALA A 398 -30.77 10.89 5.76
C ALA A 398 -30.71 9.41 6.14
N ARG A 399 -29.57 8.92 6.66
CA ARG A 399 -29.36 7.50 6.94
C ARG A 399 -29.33 7.21 8.44
N ASP A 400 -29.98 6.11 8.83
CA ASP A 400 -29.88 5.53 10.16
C ASP A 400 -28.52 4.84 10.34
N TYR A 401 -27.72 5.29 11.30
CA TYR A 401 -26.50 4.60 11.71
C TYR A 401 -26.72 3.88 13.04
N SER A 402 -26.51 2.57 13.07
CA SER A 402 -26.62 1.75 14.28
C SER A 402 -25.25 1.49 14.92
N SER A 403 -24.17 1.56 14.15
CA SER A 403 -22.82 1.27 14.61
C SER A 403 -22.09 2.51 15.15
N ALA A 404 -21.30 2.31 16.21
CA ALA A 404 -20.34 3.31 16.69
C ALA A 404 -19.27 3.60 15.63
N GLN A 405 -18.97 4.86 15.32
CA GLN A 405 -17.99 5.17 14.25
C GLN A 405 -16.58 4.75 14.62
N ILE A 406 -16.20 4.96 15.87
CA ILE A 406 -14.95 4.46 16.44
C ILE A 406 -15.32 3.45 17.50
N TYR A 407 -15.09 2.16 17.22
CA TYR A 407 -15.36 1.09 18.19
C TYR A 407 -14.06 0.51 18.73
N ILE A 408 -13.84 0.66 20.03
CA ILE A 408 -12.67 0.17 20.74
C ILE A 408 -13.12 -0.99 21.60
N ALA A 409 -13.05 -2.20 21.05
CA ALA A 409 -13.42 -3.40 21.76
C ALA A 409 -12.36 -3.79 22.81
N ASP A 410 -11.08 -3.71 22.44
CA ASP A 410 -9.92 -3.93 23.30
C ASP A 410 -8.69 -3.26 22.67
N CYS A 411 -7.82 -2.68 23.49
CA CYS A 411 -6.57 -2.02 23.07
C CYS A 411 -5.55 -2.02 24.21
N ALA A 412 -4.30 -1.63 23.99
CA ALA A 412 -3.37 -1.27 25.06
C ALA A 412 -3.55 0.20 25.48
N GLY A 413 -3.94 1.06 24.54
CA GLY A 413 -4.25 2.47 24.76
C GLY A 413 -4.41 3.21 23.43
N GLY A 414 -4.86 4.46 23.48
CA GLY A 414 -4.89 5.30 22.29
C GLY A 414 -5.50 6.67 22.47
N THR A 415 -5.44 7.47 21.41
CA THR A 415 -5.94 8.84 21.38
C THR A 415 -6.92 9.02 20.23
N VAL A 416 -8.03 9.71 20.48
CA VAL A 416 -8.93 10.25 19.46
C VAL A 416 -8.99 11.76 19.68
N ALA A 417 -8.36 12.54 18.81
CA ALA A 417 -8.24 13.97 18.99
C ALA A 417 -8.64 14.79 17.76
N GLY A 418 -9.41 15.87 17.94
CA GLY A 418 -9.78 16.76 16.83
C GLY A 418 -10.58 16.07 15.72
N VAL A 419 -11.19 14.91 15.98
CA VAL A 419 -11.98 14.17 15.00
C VAL A 419 -13.37 14.81 14.90
N SER A 420 -13.87 14.98 13.68
CA SER A 420 -15.22 15.51 13.45
C SER A 420 -16.10 14.48 12.75
N ALA A 421 -17.38 14.41 13.10
CA ALA A 421 -18.38 13.63 12.39
C ALA A 421 -19.52 14.54 11.90
N THR A 422 -20.07 14.26 10.72
CA THR A 422 -21.30 14.93 10.24
C THR A 422 -22.49 14.46 11.10
N PRO A 423 -23.43 15.34 11.50
CA PRO A 423 -24.62 14.92 12.26
C PRO A 423 -25.50 13.99 11.40
N PRO A 424 -25.82 12.75 11.84
CA PRO A 424 -26.92 11.99 11.25
C PRO A 424 -28.26 12.59 11.70
N THR A 425 -29.33 12.46 10.91
CA THR A 425 -30.67 12.86 11.36
C THR A 425 -31.35 11.80 12.23
N THR A 426 -30.89 10.54 12.15
CA THR A 426 -31.52 9.37 12.78
C THR A 426 -30.50 8.26 13.09
N GLY A 427 -30.91 7.24 13.87
CA GLY A 427 -30.07 6.10 14.27
C GLY A 427 -29.59 6.12 15.72
N SER A 428 -29.20 4.94 16.23
CA SER A 428 -28.78 4.73 17.63
C SER A 428 -27.26 4.67 17.83
N GLY A 429 -26.47 4.70 16.77
CA GLY A 429 -25.02 4.53 16.84
C GLY A 429 -24.33 5.73 17.49
N SER A 430 -23.39 5.48 18.40
CA SER A 430 -22.55 6.50 19.02
C SER A 430 -21.43 7.02 18.10
N PHE A 431 -20.83 8.15 18.46
CA PHE A 431 -19.60 8.62 17.81
C PHE A 431 -18.45 7.66 18.09
N ALA A 432 -18.27 7.31 19.36
CA ALA A 432 -17.31 6.31 19.78
C ALA A 432 -17.92 5.40 20.84
N ALA A 433 -17.46 4.16 20.90
CA ALA A 433 -17.81 3.22 21.95
C ALA A 433 -16.56 2.48 22.44
N VAL A 434 -16.37 2.42 23.75
CA VAL A 434 -15.27 1.72 24.42
C VAL A 434 -15.85 0.55 25.19
N ALA A 435 -15.51 -0.68 24.81
CA ALA A 435 -16.07 -1.89 25.41
C ALA A 435 -15.21 -2.45 26.55
N ALA A 436 -13.89 -2.26 26.53
CA ALA A 436 -12.96 -2.75 27.55
C ALA A 436 -12.15 -1.61 28.18
N ASP A 437 -11.80 -1.81 29.45
CA ASP A 437 -11.14 -0.82 30.29
C ASP A 437 -9.68 -0.58 29.89
N ARG A 438 -9.39 0.54 29.20
CA ARG A 438 -8.06 0.86 28.69
C ARG A 438 -7.79 2.36 28.68
N ALA A 439 -6.50 2.72 28.62
CA ALA A 439 -6.04 4.11 28.57
C ALA A 439 -6.37 4.76 27.22
N VAL A 440 -7.63 5.18 27.03
CA VAL A 440 -8.09 5.92 25.86
C VAL A 440 -8.33 7.39 26.21
N VAL A 441 -7.83 8.29 25.38
CA VAL A 441 -8.01 9.74 25.50
C VAL A 441 -8.87 10.27 24.36
N PHE A 442 -9.92 11.00 24.67
CA PHE A 442 -10.76 11.72 23.71
C PHE A 442 -10.56 13.23 23.87
N ASN A 443 -9.96 13.92 22.90
CA ASN A 443 -9.61 15.33 23.04
C ASN A 443 -10.12 16.20 21.87
N GLY A 444 -10.97 17.20 22.11
CA GLY A 444 -11.30 18.19 21.07
C GLY A 444 -12.17 17.64 19.91
N ASN A 445 -12.93 16.55 20.12
CA ASN A 445 -13.71 15.95 19.04
C ASN A 445 -15.06 16.64 18.83
N ARG A 446 -15.52 16.73 17.58
CA ARG A 446 -16.86 17.21 17.21
C ARG A 446 -17.76 16.02 16.84
N HIS A 447 -18.57 15.57 17.79
CA HIS A 447 -19.40 14.37 17.64
C HIS A 447 -20.85 14.64 17.16
N SER A 448 -21.21 15.92 16.94
CA SER A 448 -22.41 16.33 16.20
C SER A 448 -23.71 15.64 16.66
N GLY A 449 -23.99 15.69 17.96
CA GLY A 449 -25.19 15.10 18.57
C GLY A 449 -25.10 13.61 18.91
N ARG A 450 -24.04 12.90 18.52
CA ARG A 450 -23.83 11.49 18.88
C ARG A 450 -23.10 11.36 20.21
N GLY A 451 -23.47 10.39 21.06
CA GLY A 451 -22.82 10.14 22.34
C GLY A 451 -21.45 9.45 22.20
N ILE A 452 -20.73 9.35 23.31
CA ILE A 452 -19.60 8.42 23.45
C ILE A 452 -20.01 7.37 24.47
N ASP A 453 -20.14 6.12 24.04
CA ASP A 453 -20.59 5.03 24.89
C ASP A 453 -19.41 4.47 25.67
N ILE A 454 -19.57 4.55 26.99
CA ILE A 454 -18.70 3.94 27.97
C ILE A 454 -19.61 2.88 28.64
N GLY A 455 -19.48 1.59 28.28
CA GLY A 455 -20.00 0.49 29.11
C GLY A 455 -19.70 0.55 30.64
N GLY A 456 -20.23 -0.42 31.39
CA GLY A 456 -20.44 -0.26 32.84
C GLY A 456 -19.24 -0.41 33.78
N ASN A 457 -18.05 -0.84 33.31
CA ASN A 457 -17.00 -1.42 34.18
C ASN A 457 -15.57 -0.81 33.98
N TYR A 458 -15.34 0.50 34.09
CA TYR A 458 -14.04 1.08 33.66
C TYR A 458 -13.26 2.00 34.62
N LEU A 459 -11.93 1.99 34.43
CA LEU A 459 -11.03 3.13 34.60
C LEU A 459 -11.38 4.18 33.53
N LEU A 460 -11.98 5.24 34.03
CA LEU A 460 -12.31 6.51 33.38
C LEU A 460 -11.41 6.86 32.17
N PRO A 461 -11.91 6.73 30.92
CA PRO A 461 -11.25 7.36 29.77
C PRO A 461 -11.16 8.86 30.04
N LEU A 462 -10.06 9.49 29.58
CA LEU A 462 -9.86 10.93 29.75
C LEU A 462 -10.54 11.66 28.60
N PHE A 463 -11.42 12.61 28.91
CA PHE A 463 -12.07 13.43 27.89
C PHE A 463 -11.71 14.88 28.16
N LEU A 464 -11.26 15.56 27.11
CA LEU A 464 -10.86 16.95 27.12
C LEU A 464 -11.58 17.64 25.95
N ASP A 465 -12.22 18.78 26.18
CA ASP A 465 -12.70 19.71 25.14
C ASP A 465 -13.56 19.13 24.00
N ASN A 466 -14.34 18.06 24.24
CA ASN A 466 -15.23 17.50 23.20
C ASN A 466 -16.52 18.33 23.05
N TYR A 467 -17.01 18.51 21.82
CA TYR A 467 -18.14 19.37 21.48
C TYR A 467 -19.21 18.65 20.64
N SER A 468 -20.48 18.84 20.99
CA SER A 468 -21.62 18.18 20.35
C SER A 468 -22.25 18.95 19.18
N GLY A 469 -21.90 20.22 18.93
CA GLY A 469 -22.51 21.01 17.86
C GLY A 469 -23.91 21.58 18.12
N GLY A 470 -24.50 21.37 19.31
CA GLY A 470 -25.79 21.95 19.68
C GLY A 470 -25.64 23.29 20.43
N THR A 471 -26.59 24.20 20.27
CA THR A 471 -26.73 25.45 21.07
C THR A 471 -27.38 25.22 22.43
N ARG A 472 -27.42 23.98 22.92
CA ARG A 472 -27.98 23.61 24.22
C ARG A 472 -27.09 22.58 24.85
N ASP A 473 -26.70 22.79 26.10
CA ASP A 473 -25.93 21.83 26.89
C ASP A 473 -26.64 20.50 27.12
N PHE A 474 -27.92 20.38 26.77
CA PHE A 474 -28.65 19.12 26.76
C PHE A 474 -29.56 19.03 25.52
N ILE A 475 -29.46 17.91 24.79
CA ILE A 475 -30.50 17.46 23.85
C ILE A 475 -31.14 16.22 24.49
N GLY A 476 -32.25 16.41 25.21
CA GLY A 476 -32.84 15.35 26.05
C GLY A 476 -31.96 15.06 27.28
N SER A 477 -31.60 13.78 27.49
CA SER A 477 -30.72 13.33 28.58
C SER A 477 -29.21 13.38 28.25
N VAL A 478 -28.83 13.97 27.11
CA VAL A 478 -27.45 13.92 26.59
C VAL A 478 -26.79 15.28 26.67
N GLY A 479 -25.68 15.36 27.41
CA GLY A 479 -24.84 16.56 27.58
C GLY A 479 -24.18 17.03 26.27
N SER A 480 -24.12 18.34 26.04
CA SER A 480 -23.93 18.94 24.72
C SER A 480 -23.23 20.32 24.82
N GLY A 481 -21.96 20.34 25.22
CA GLY A 481 -21.11 21.54 25.36
C GLY A 481 -19.68 21.16 25.75
N PRO A 482 -18.73 22.11 25.87
CA PRO A 482 -17.37 21.81 26.33
C PRO A 482 -17.41 21.25 27.75
N VAL A 483 -17.15 19.95 27.88
CA VAL A 483 -17.09 19.26 29.18
C VAL A 483 -15.67 19.32 29.71
N ARG A 484 -15.47 20.00 30.83
CA ARG A 484 -14.22 19.99 31.59
C ARG A 484 -14.23 18.84 32.58
N ARG A 485 -13.04 18.30 32.85
CA ARG A 485 -12.85 17.24 33.85
C ARG A 485 -11.77 17.58 34.84
N LYS A 486 -12.02 17.32 36.12
CA LYS A 486 -11.00 17.33 37.17
C LYS A 486 -10.85 15.93 37.73
N ARG A 487 -9.59 15.49 37.82
CA ARG A 487 -9.22 14.23 38.46
C ARG A 487 -8.62 14.51 39.82
N PHE A 488 -9.05 13.75 40.81
CA PHE A 488 -8.51 13.78 42.14
C PHE A 488 -8.09 12.39 42.59
N THR A 489 -7.12 12.35 43.47
CA THR A 489 -6.64 11.13 44.11
C THR A 489 -6.50 11.38 45.60
N GLY A 490 -6.80 10.36 46.40
CA GLY A 490 -6.54 10.40 47.83
C GLY A 490 -6.71 9.02 48.45
N THR A 491 -6.92 8.99 49.75
CA THR A 491 -7.10 7.76 50.51
C THR A 491 -8.40 7.88 51.29
N ALA A 492 -9.25 6.86 51.23
CA ALA A 492 -10.46 6.81 52.04
C ALA A 492 -10.07 6.76 53.54
N ASP A 493 -10.93 7.31 54.40
CA ASP A 493 -10.73 7.22 55.84
C ASP A 493 -10.92 5.77 56.35
N ALA A 494 -10.75 5.58 57.66
CA ALA A 494 -10.92 4.27 58.30
C ALA A 494 -12.37 3.73 58.23
N SER A 495 -13.35 4.59 57.90
CA SER A 495 -14.76 4.25 57.72
C SER A 495 -15.14 4.08 56.25
N GLY A 496 -14.19 4.22 55.31
CA GLY A 496 -14.45 4.08 53.88
C GLY A 496 -15.07 5.32 53.24
N ASN A 497 -14.96 6.49 53.86
CA ASN A 497 -15.40 7.75 53.27
C ASN A 497 -14.25 8.50 52.61
N TYR A 498 -14.56 9.31 51.60
CA TYR A 498 -13.60 10.20 50.96
C TYR A 498 -14.27 11.52 50.60
N SER A 499 -13.61 12.65 50.83
CA SER A 499 -14.10 13.97 50.42
C SER A 499 -13.05 14.66 49.58
N VAL A 500 -13.48 15.36 48.54
CA VAL A 500 -12.57 16.15 47.70
C VAL A 500 -13.09 17.54 47.45
N ALA A 501 -12.24 18.53 47.74
CA ALA A 501 -12.46 19.91 47.35
C ALA A 501 -12.20 20.06 45.85
N HIS A 502 -13.24 20.29 45.06
CA HIS A 502 -13.13 20.28 43.59
C HIS A 502 -12.92 21.65 42.97
N GLY A 503 -13.25 22.73 43.68
CA GLY A 503 -13.05 24.11 43.23
C GLY A 503 -13.76 24.40 41.90
N ILE A 504 -15.00 23.97 41.76
CA ILE A 504 -15.85 24.25 40.59
C ILE A 504 -16.91 25.22 41.11
N ALA A 505 -16.87 26.48 40.69
CA ALA A 505 -17.87 27.45 41.12
C ALA A 505 -19.26 27.07 40.59
N ASN A 506 -20.29 27.23 41.42
CA ASN A 506 -21.69 26.86 41.12
C ASN A 506 -21.78 25.41 40.63
N ALA A 507 -21.23 24.49 41.43
CA ALA A 507 -21.09 23.10 41.00
C ALA A 507 -22.48 22.45 40.89
N ASP A 508 -23.42 22.85 41.74
CA ASP A 508 -24.83 22.53 41.63
C ASP A 508 -25.41 22.77 40.22
N GLN A 509 -24.94 23.81 39.53
CA GLN A 509 -25.40 24.21 38.21
C GLN A 509 -24.50 23.72 37.07
N ARG A 510 -23.25 23.35 37.34
CA ARG A 510 -22.27 22.99 36.30
C ARG A 510 -21.94 21.52 36.23
N LEU A 511 -22.23 20.76 37.28
CA LEU A 511 -21.83 19.36 37.34
C LEU A 511 -22.65 18.52 36.35
N LEU A 512 -21.91 17.80 35.53
CA LEU A 512 -22.44 16.85 34.57
C LEU A 512 -22.33 15.42 35.08
N GLY A 513 -21.34 15.14 35.92
CA GLY A 513 -21.18 13.82 36.52
C GLY A 513 -20.04 13.77 37.52
N VAL A 514 -20.24 12.99 38.58
CA VAL A 514 -19.23 12.74 39.60
C VAL A 514 -19.14 11.23 39.81
N GLN A 515 -17.96 10.67 39.55
CA GLN A 515 -17.70 9.24 39.69
C GLN A 515 -16.46 9.04 40.54
N ALA A 516 -16.47 8.00 41.37
CA ALA A 516 -15.32 7.66 42.18
C ALA A 516 -15.16 6.16 42.30
N TYR A 517 -13.90 5.74 42.42
CA TYR A 517 -13.50 4.35 42.53
C TYR A 517 -12.43 4.20 43.60
N CYS A 518 -12.51 3.13 44.38
CA CYS A 518 -11.43 2.70 45.27
C CYS A 518 -10.79 1.41 44.76
N LYS A 519 -9.62 1.08 45.29
CA LYS A 519 -9.00 -0.23 45.07
C LYS A 519 -9.57 -1.25 46.09
N SER A 520 -10.20 -2.30 45.60
CA SER A 520 -10.70 -3.40 46.42
C SER A 520 -9.56 -4.20 47.07
N ALA A 521 -9.89 -5.08 48.03
CA ALA A 521 -8.91 -5.97 48.66
C ALA A 521 -8.23 -6.92 47.65
N SER A 522 -8.90 -7.29 46.56
CA SER A 522 -8.33 -8.10 45.47
C SER A 522 -7.56 -7.27 44.43
N GLY A 523 -7.46 -5.96 44.64
CA GLY A 523 -6.74 -5.03 43.77
C GLY A 523 -7.53 -4.53 42.56
N THR A 524 -8.80 -4.92 42.41
CA THR A 524 -9.70 -4.43 41.36
C THR A 524 -10.25 -3.04 41.68
N ALA A 525 -10.61 -2.26 40.66
CA ALA A 525 -11.35 -1.02 40.88
C ALA A 525 -12.79 -1.34 41.30
N GLN A 526 -13.26 -0.73 42.39
CA GLN A 526 -14.62 -0.84 42.91
C GLN A 526 -15.25 0.56 42.94
N PRO A 527 -16.44 0.77 42.37
CA PRO A 527 -17.13 2.06 42.46
C PRO A 527 -17.50 2.39 43.91
N ILE A 528 -17.41 3.67 44.28
CA ILE A 528 -17.81 4.16 45.60
C ILE A 528 -18.98 5.14 45.46
N ILE A 529 -19.82 5.21 46.47
CA ILE A 529 -21.12 5.90 46.44
C ILE A 529 -20.89 7.39 46.63
N LEU A 530 -21.39 8.20 45.71
CA LEU A 530 -21.48 9.64 45.90
C LEU A 530 -22.58 9.95 46.93
N THR A 531 -22.21 10.52 48.07
CA THR A 531 -23.17 10.85 49.14
C THR A 531 -23.66 12.29 49.06
N SER A 532 -22.81 13.23 48.63
CA SER A 532 -23.21 14.62 48.42
C SER A 532 -22.26 15.33 47.46
N VAL A 533 -22.78 16.38 46.81
CA VAL A 533 -21.96 17.39 46.16
C VAL A 533 -22.44 18.77 46.56
N THR A 534 -21.51 19.65 46.93
CA THR A 534 -21.74 21.07 47.20
C THR A 534 -20.97 21.90 46.16
N ASP A 535 -21.03 23.23 46.25
CA ASP A 535 -20.22 24.11 45.39
C ASP A 535 -18.71 23.97 45.59
N THR A 536 -18.27 23.33 46.67
CA THR A 536 -16.85 23.22 46.99
C THR A 536 -16.37 21.78 47.05
N THR A 537 -17.24 20.84 47.40
CA THR A 537 -16.84 19.51 47.85
C THR A 537 -17.73 18.41 47.29
N ALA A 538 -17.12 17.31 46.83
CA ALA A 538 -17.81 16.05 46.56
C ALA A 538 -17.43 15.03 47.64
N THR A 539 -18.43 14.40 48.24
CA THR A 539 -18.29 13.44 49.34
C THR A 539 -18.73 12.05 48.89
N PHE A 540 -17.98 11.04 49.30
CA PHE A 540 -18.17 9.65 48.91
C PHE A 540 -18.13 8.72 50.12
N SER A 541 -18.80 7.58 50.02
CA SER A 541 -18.77 6.48 51.00
C SER A 541 -18.68 5.11 50.31
N GLY A 542 -18.45 4.05 51.09
CA GLY A 542 -18.40 2.67 50.58
C GLY A 542 -17.07 2.28 49.93
N ALA A 543 -16.01 3.08 50.13
CA ALA A 543 -14.66 2.66 49.78
C ALA A 543 -14.14 1.60 50.76
N VAL A 544 -13.17 0.79 50.34
CA VAL A 544 -12.38 -0.03 51.28
C VAL A 544 -11.63 0.92 52.22
N ALA A 545 -11.73 0.70 53.54
CA ALA A 545 -11.09 1.54 54.54
C ALA A 545 -9.59 1.71 54.25
N SER A 546 -9.08 2.94 54.32
CA SER A 546 -7.68 3.29 54.02
C SER A 546 -7.20 2.93 52.60
N SER A 547 -8.10 2.64 51.67
CA SER A 547 -7.72 2.35 50.27
C SER A 547 -7.53 3.62 49.44
N PRO A 548 -6.66 3.58 48.41
CA PRO A 548 -6.56 4.67 47.44
C PRO A 548 -7.88 4.86 46.70
N VAL A 549 -8.34 6.12 46.62
CA VAL A 549 -9.52 6.57 45.89
C VAL A 549 -9.11 7.44 44.71
N ARG A 550 -9.81 7.29 43.58
CA ARG A 550 -9.76 8.18 42.43
C ARG A 550 -11.14 8.75 42.19
N VAL A 551 -11.23 10.07 42.08
CA VAL A 551 -12.47 10.79 41.75
C VAL A 551 -12.31 11.48 40.39
N LEU A 552 -13.33 11.40 39.57
CA LEU A 552 -13.48 12.19 38.36
C LEU A 552 -14.76 13.00 38.44
N ILE A 553 -14.60 14.31 38.24
CA ILE A 553 -15.71 15.26 38.17
C ILE A 553 -15.74 15.85 36.78
N SER A 554 -16.88 15.71 36.09
CA SER A 554 -17.18 16.31 34.80
C SER A 554 -18.13 17.49 35.00
N TYR A 555 -17.85 18.63 34.38
CA TYR A 555 -18.64 19.86 34.51
C TYR A 555 -18.64 20.68 33.21
N GLY A 556 -19.72 21.41 32.94
CA GLY A 556 -19.82 22.37 31.85
C GLY A 556 -19.26 23.75 32.23
N ASP A 557 -18.95 24.57 31.23
CA ASP A 557 -18.52 25.96 31.43
C ASP A 557 -19.71 26.92 31.66
N GLU A 558 -20.88 26.56 31.15
CA GLU A 558 -22.12 27.32 31.30
C GLU A 558 -22.95 26.77 32.47
N LEU A 559 -23.79 27.63 33.07
CA LEU A 559 -24.70 27.20 34.13
C LEU A 559 -25.86 26.45 33.50
N HIS A 560 -26.08 25.21 33.91
CA HIS A 560 -27.25 24.43 33.55
C HIS A 560 -28.40 24.81 34.49
N ALA A 561 -29.40 25.51 33.96
CA ALA A 561 -30.69 25.63 34.62
C ALA A 561 -31.41 24.29 34.48
N TRP A 562 -31.37 23.48 35.54
CA TRP A 562 -32.16 22.24 35.66
C TRP A 562 -33.62 22.55 35.97
#